data_AF-A0A2M9CAD0-F1
#
_entry.id   AF-A0A2M9CAD0-F1
#
_cell.length_a   1.000
_cell.length_b   1.000
_cell.length_c   1.000
_cell.angle_alpha   90.00
_cell.angle_beta   90.00
_cell.angle_gamma   90.00
#
_symmetry.space_group_name_H-M   'P 1'
#
loop_
_entity.id
_entity.type
_entity.pdbx_description
1 polymer ?
#
loop_
_entity_poly.entity_id
_entity_poly.type
_entity_poly.pdbx_seq_one_letter_code
_entity_poly.pdbx_strand_id
1 'polypeptide(L)'
;MTTLFLYVSVHELFLTFLGILILVLILIIVVLSYSFYQYKTLNHIHQWSEMIDEKVSEAIVYGPEDQKDNEIFNTYSRESSFRNLFLERLVASEKKFSGGAQDEIKKIFTDYNLQKEAFKKLGQKKPHLIAEGIQELTAMKVESAVPKIMPFLKHPSPQVYQEAQYAMVVFKGFQGLHFLNDFTYIISDWQQLRLLRSINLDPDQCQQVVNVWLDSQNTSVIIFALRLLRKFQMLAFYDKAQALLMHPAIDVRIETVKALQALETSSTIAEFKEIYEEQPLEVQIEILKAMKLSHDPRCADFYKEKLNGTNLPGVKIAAAEALLALGYHDYLLEIIENDASCPQLVQIIKHALQEKI
;
A
#
# COMPACT_ATOMS: atom_id res chain seq x y z
N MET A 1 -30.55 -5.73 81.21
CA MET A 1 -30.12 -6.67 80.14
C MET A 1 -30.37 -6.03 78.78
N THR A 2 -29.73 -4.89 78.53
CA THR A 2 -29.91 -4.04 77.32
C THR A 2 -28.61 -3.36 76.89
N THR A 3 -27.52 -3.59 77.60
CA THR A 3 -26.20 -2.98 77.35
C THR A 3 -25.24 -3.91 76.59
N LEU A 4 -25.57 -5.20 76.44
CA LEU A 4 -24.69 -6.18 75.79
C LEU A 4 -24.95 -6.36 74.28
N PHE A 5 -26.14 -6.01 73.78
CA PHE A 5 -26.50 -6.14 72.35
C PHE A 5 -26.10 -4.92 71.49
N LEU A 6 -25.84 -3.76 72.11
CA LEU A 6 -25.44 -2.52 71.43
C LEU A 6 -23.93 -2.43 71.15
N TYR A 7 -23.12 -3.22 71.87
CA TYR A 7 -21.66 -3.22 71.69
C TYR A 7 -21.23 -3.95 70.40
N VAL A 8 -22.00 -4.96 70.01
CA VAL A 8 -21.80 -5.72 68.77
C VAL A 8 -22.17 -4.88 67.54
N SER A 9 -23.07 -3.89 67.63
CA SER A 9 -23.43 -3.08 66.45
C SER A 9 -22.37 -2.03 66.10
N VAL A 10 -21.80 -1.32 67.08
CA VAL A 10 -20.92 -0.17 66.81
C VAL A 10 -19.51 -0.61 66.46
N HIS A 11 -18.97 -1.62 67.14
CA HIS A 11 -17.61 -2.11 66.89
C HIS A 11 -17.49 -2.84 65.53
N GLU A 12 -18.49 -3.65 65.17
CA GLU A 12 -18.53 -4.32 63.86
C GLU A 12 -18.72 -3.30 62.72
N LEU A 13 -19.62 -2.32 62.88
CA LEU A 13 -19.74 -1.22 61.92
C LEU A 13 -18.42 -0.44 61.75
N PHE A 14 -17.70 -0.17 62.84
CA PHE A 14 -16.40 0.49 62.77
C PHE A 14 -15.36 -0.35 62.00
N LEU A 15 -15.29 -1.66 62.24
CA LEU A 15 -14.38 -2.56 61.53
C LEU A 15 -14.71 -2.67 60.04
N THR A 16 -15.99 -2.77 59.67
CA THR A 16 -16.41 -2.79 58.25
C THR A 16 -16.08 -1.48 57.54
N PHE A 17 -16.33 -0.33 58.19
CA PHE A 17 -15.97 0.98 57.64
C PHE A 17 -14.46 1.13 57.47
N LEU A 18 -13.67 0.68 58.45
CA LEU A 18 -12.21 0.68 58.37
C LEU A 18 -11.73 -0.24 57.22
N GLY A 19 -12.33 -1.40 57.04
CA GLY A 19 -12.05 -2.31 55.93
C GLY A 19 -12.33 -1.69 54.56
N ILE A 20 -13.49 -1.04 54.41
CA ILE A 20 -13.86 -0.32 53.18
C ILE A 20 -12.90 0.85 52.93
N LEU A 21 -12.54 1.61 53.97
CA LEU A 21 -11.60 2.72 53.86
C LEU A 21 -10.23 2.23 53.36
N ILE A 22 -9.70 1.15 53.95
CA ILE A 22 -8.43 0.54 53.53
C ILE A 22 -8.52 0.06 52.07
N LEU A 23 -9.61 -0.60 51.68
CA LEU A 23 -9.81 -1.07 50.30
C LEU A 23 -9.84 0.10 49.30
N VAL A 24 -10.54 1.18 49.62
CA VAL A 24 -10.57 2.40 48.80
C VAL A 24 -9.18 3.01 48.71
N LEU A 25 -8.42 3.06 49.81
CA LEU A 25 -7.07 3.59 49.84
C LEU A 25 -6.11 2.75 48.99
N ILE A 26 -6.22 1.41 49.02
CA ILE A 26 -5.47 0.50 48.16
C ILE A 26 -5.82 0.73 46.69
N LEU A 27 -7.11 0.85 46.34
CA LEU A 27 -7.54 1.13 44.97
C LEU A 27 -6.98 2.47 44.47
N ILE A 28 -7.02 3.51 45.29
CA ILE A 28 -6.42 4.82 44.96
C ILE A 28 -4.91 4.67 44.73
N ILE A 29 -4.19 3.96 45.60
CA ILE A 29 -2.74 3.72 45.44
C ILE A 29 -2.46 2.96 44.14
N VAL A 30 -3.24 1.94 43.80
CA VAL A 30 -3.07 1.17 42.55
C VAL A 30 -3.31 2.05 41.32
N VAL A 31 -4.38 2.83 41.32
CA VAL A 31 -4.70 3.74 40.20
C VAL A 31 -3.62 4.83 40.06
N LEU A 32 -3.17 5.43 41.17
CA LEU A 32 -2.10 6.44 41.15
C LEU A 32 -0.75 5.85 40.75
N SER A 33 -0.43 4.63 41.17
CA SER A 33 0.81 3.96 40.77
C SER A 33 0.78 3.61 39.28
N TYR A 34 -0.36 3.15 38.78
CA TYR A 34 -0.55 2.86 37.35
C TYR A 34 -0.50 4.14 36.51
N SER A 35 -1.17 5.21 36.93
CA SER A 35 -1.16 6.49 36.22
C SER A 35 0.21 7.15 36.27
N PHE A 36 0.94 7.06 37.38
CA PHE A 36 2.31 7.56 37.50
C PHE A 36 3.29 6.74 36.64
N TYR A 37 3.13 5.42 36.60
CA TYR A 37 3.91 4.56 35.71
C TYR A 37 3.67 4.89 34.23
N GLN A 38 2.40 5.09 33.83
CA GLN A 38 2.06 5.55 32.48
C GLN A 38 2.61 6.95 32.20
N TYR A 39 2.43 7.90 33.11
CA TYR A 39 2.88 9.29 32.95
C TYR A 39 4.40 9.38 32.80
N LYS A 40 5.15 8.65 33.64
CA LYS A 40 6.60 8.57 33.55
C LYS A 40 7.05 7.97 32.21
N THR A 41 6.37 6.91 31.75
CA THR A 41 6.62 6.30 30.44
C THR A 41 6.37 7.30 29.30
N LEU A 42 5.28 8.07 29.35
CA LEU A 42 4.92 9.06 28.34
C LEU A 42 5.93 10.22 28.26
N ASN A 43 6.37 10.75 29.42
CA ASN A 43 7.38 11.82 29.44
C ASN A 43 8.74 11.33 28.92
N HIS A 44 9.15 10.10 29.28
CA HIS A 44 10.37 9.51 28.72
C HIS A 44 10.25 9.29 27.21
N ILE A 45 9.10 8.82 26.71
CA ILE A 45 8.89 8.65 25.26
C ILE A 45 9.02 9.99 24.53
N HIS A 46 8.48 11.08 25.07
CA HIS A 46 8.58 12.39 24.41
C HIS A 46 10.03 12.91 24.37
N GLN A 47 10.73 12.88 25.51
CA GLN A 47 12.13 13.32 25.57
C GLN A 47 13.05 12.44 24.72
N TRP A 48 12.86 11.12 24.77
CA TRP A 48 13.62 10.19 23.94
C TRP A 48 13.29 10.36 22.46
N SER A 49 12.03 10.64 22.12
CA SER A 49 11.60 10.96 20.76
C SER A 49 12.35 12.18 20.23
N GLU A 50 12.33 13.31 20.95
CA GLU A 50 13.02 14.52 20.51
C GLU A 50 14.51 14.28 20.31
N MET A 51 15.14 13.56 21.24
CA MET A 51 16.55 13.20 21.18
C MET A 51 16.87 12.28 19.97
N ILE A 52 16.00 11.32 19.66
CA ILE A 52 16.14 10.44 18.49
C ILE A 52 15.94 11.24 17.19
N ASP A 53 14.91 12.08 17.14
CA ASP A 53 14.56 12.88 15.96
C ASP A 53 15.69 13.88 15.64
N GLU A 54 16.28 14.52 16.67
CA GLU A 54 17.48 15.36 16.56
C GLU A 54 18.66 14.58 15.99
N LYS A 55 18.97 13.41 16.55
CA LYS A 55 20.08 12.55 16.08
C LYS A 55 19.91 12.13 14.62
N VAL A 56 18.70 11.77 14.21
CA VAL A 56 18.38 11.41 12.82
C VAL A 56 18.50 12.64 11.90
N SER A 57 18.01 13.80 12.34
CA SER A 57 18.12 15.04 11.57
C SER A 57 19.56 15.47 11.37
N GLU A 58 20.39 15.44 12.42
CA GLU A 58 21.81 15.76 12.34
C GLU A 58 22.53 14.82 11.37
N ALA A 59 22.25 13.51 11.44
CA ALA A 59 22.83 12.53 10.54
C ALA A 59 22.50 12.80 9.06
N ILE A 60 21.24 13.17 8.77
CA ILE A 60 20.80 13.48 7.41
C ILE A 60 21.44 14.78 6.88
N VAL A 61 21.63 15.79 7.75
CA VAL A 61 22.11 17.12 7.34
C VAL A 61 23.64 17.20 7.25
N TYR A 62 24.35 16.66 8.24
CA TYR A 62 25.80 16.80 8.38
C TYR A 62 26.57 15.52 8.03
N GLY A 63 25.88 14.40 7.85
CA GLY A 63 26.51 13.10 7.72
C GLY A 63 27.00 12.54 9.06
N PRO A 64 27.49 11.29 9.08
CA PRO A 64 27.79 10.54 10.29
C PRO A 64 29.14 10.91 10.91
N GLU A 65 30.05 11.52 10.15
CA GLU A 65 31.42 11.81 10.58
C GLU A 65 31.53 13.11 11.42
N ASP A 66 30.57 14.03 11.27
CA ASP A 66 30.55 15.32 11.99
C ASP A 66 29.71 15.29 13.28
N GLN A 67 29.24 14.10 13.70
CA GLN A 67 28.38 13.99 14.87
C GLN A 67 29.19 14.05 16.17
N LYS A 68 28.82 15.00 17.05
CA LYS A 68 29.35 15.03 18.42
C LYS A 68 28.85 13.82 19.20
N ASP A 69 29.77 13.15 19.89
CA ASP A 69 29.41 12.09 20.83
C ASP A 69 28.54 12.67 21.96
N ASN A 70 27.32 12.16 22.09
CA ASN A 70 26.39 12.53 23.15
C ASN A 70 26.36 11.40 24.19
N GLU A 71 27.03 11.60 25.33
CA GLU A 71 27.12 10.61 26.41
C GLU A 71 25.74 10.19 26.95
N ILE A 72 24.77 11.11 26.97
CA ILE A 72 23.41 10.85 27.43
C ILE A 72 22.71 9.91 26.45
N PHE A 73 22.84 10.17 25.14
CA PHE A 73 22.29 9.30 24.09
C PHE A 73 22.89 7.89 24.18
N ASN A 74 24.21 7.80 24.35
CA ASN A 74 24.92 6.53 24.46
C ASN A 74 24.53 5.73 25.71
N THR A 75 24.16 6.43 26.79
CA THR A 75 23.63 5.81 28.01
C THR A 75 22.25 5.20 27.76
N TYR A 76 21.31 5.98 27.22
CA TYR A 76 19.96 5.48 26.91
C TYR A 76 19.95 4.40 25.81
N SER A 77 20.90 4.44 24.88
CA SER A 77 21.07 3.43 23.81
C SER A 77 21.35 2.01 24.33
N ARG A 78 21.63 1.85 25.63
CA ARG A 78 21.75 0.56 26.32
C ARG A 78 20.43 0.03 26.86
N GLU A 79 19.41 0.88 27.01
CA GLU A 79 18.10 0.50 27.54
C GLU A 79 17.20 -0.11 26.46
N SER A 80 16.57 -1.25 26.76
CA SER A 80 15.71 -1.94 25.78
C SER A 80 14.53 -1.10 25.31
N SER A 81 13.92 -0.31 26.21
CA SER A 81 12.76 0.53 25.88
C SER A 81 13.14 1.66 24.93
N PHE A 82 14.27 2.33 25.18
CA PHE A 82 14.81 3.35 24.29
C PHE A 82 15.16 2.76 22.93
N ARG A 83 15.84 1.60 22.88
CA ARG A 83 16.21 0.94 21.62
C ARG A 83 15.00 0.55 20.77
N ASN A 84 13.92 0.09 21.40
CA ASN A 84 12.67 -0.22 20.68
C ASN A 84 12.04 1.04 20.09
N LEU A 85 11.96 2.13 20.85
CA LEU A 85 11.47 3.42 20.35
C LEU A 85 12.37 3.96 19.23
N PHE A 86 13.68 3.82 19.38
CA PHE A 86 14.66 4.26 18.39
C PHE A 86 14.48 3.50 17.07
N LEU A 87 14.32 2.18 17.13
CA LEU A 87 14.03 1.36 15.96
C LEU A 87 12.72 1.77 15.29
N GLU A 88 11.64 1.93 16.04
CA GLU A 88 10.33 2.35 15.52
C GLU A 88 10.44 3.68 14.77
N ARG A 89 11.14 4.67 15.37
CA ARG A 89 11.35 5.98 14.78
C ARG A 89 12.22 5.95 13.54
N LEU A 90 13.31 5.18 13.55
CA LEU A 90 14.14 5.02 12.36
C LEU A 90 13.35 4.39 11.21
N VAL A 91 12.52 3.38 11.47
CA VAL A 91 11.66 2.76 10.45
C VAL A 91 10.57 3.72 9.96
N ALA A 92 10.03 4.56 10.84
CA ALA A 92 9.10 5.61 10.43
C ALA A 92 9.77 6.69 9.56
N SER A 93 11.02 7.04 9.86
CA SER A 93 11.82 7.98 9.07
C SER A 93 12.24 7.38 7.73
N GLU A 94 12.67 6.12 7.69
CA GLU A 94 13.07 5.42 6.47
C GLU A 94 11.98 5.50 5.39
N LYS A 95 10.71 5.39 5.77
CA LYS A 95 9.56 5.49 4.85
C LYS A 95 9.31 6.91 4.31
N LYS A 96 9.82 7.95 4.98
CA LYS A 96 9.60 9.36 4.65
C LYS A 96 10.73 9.95 3.80
N PHE A 97 11.91 9.34 3.83
CA PHE A 97 13.10 9.82 3.14
C PHE A 97 13.51 8.86 2.01
N SER A 98 14.25 9.39 1.03
CA SER A 98 14.77 8.61 -0.12
C SER A 98 16.18 9.10 -0.49
N GLY A 99 16.93 8.29 -1.25
CA GLY A 99 18.30 8.62 -1.63
C GLY A 99 19.26 8.65 -0.43
N GLY A 100 20.24 9.57 -0.43
CA GLY A 100 21.29 9.62 0.59
C GLY A 100 20.76 9.71 2.03
N ALA A 101 19.66 10.43 2.27
CA ALA A 101 19.03 10.50 3.60
C ALA A 101 18.54 9.12 4.10
N GLN A 102 18.03 8.28 3.19
CA GLN A 102 17.61 6.91 3.52
C GLN A 102 18.82 6.03 3.85
N ASP A 103 19.95 6.23 3.18
CA ASP A 103 21.17 5.48 3.43
C ASP A 103 21.80 5.84 4.78
N GLU A 104 21.74 7.12 5.18
CA GLU A 104 22.16 7.55 6.52
C GLU A 104 21.29 6.92 7.62
N ILE A 105 19.96 6.84 7.44
CA ILE A 105 19.07 6.16 8.39
C ILE A 105 19.45 4.68 8.54
N LYS A 106 19.77 3.98 7.45
CA LYS A 106 20.24 2.58 7.49
C LYS A 106 21.59 2.43 8.17
N LYS A 107 22.48 3.42 8.02
CA LYS A 107 23.78 3.45 8.70
C LYS A 107 23.59 3.56 10.21
N ILE A 108 22.77 4.50 10.69
CA ILE A 108 22.42 4.61 12.11
C ILE A 108 21.86 3.29 12.65
N PHE A 109 20.93 2.67 11.92
CA PHE A 109 20.37 1.38 12.31
C PHE A 109 21.44 0.30 12.52
N THR A 110 22.46 0.29 11.66
CA THR A 110 23.58 -0.66 11.70
C THR A 110 24.54 -0.35 12.84
N ASP A 111 24.94 0.92 12.99
CA ASP A 111 25.89 1.40 14.00
C ASP A 111 25.38 1.12 15.43
N TYR A 112 24.09 1.35 15.67
CA TYR A 112 23.45 1.05 16.96
C TYR A 112 22.99 -0.42 17.10
N ASN A 113 23.25 -1.26 16.09
CA ASN A 113 22.96 -2.69 16.07
C ASN A 113 21.49 -3.00 16.40
N LEU A 114 20.57 -2.17 15.90
CA LEU A 114 19.14 -2.24 16.22
C LEU A 114 18.46 -3.45 15.60
N GLN A 115 19.09 -4.07 14.60
CA GLN A 115 18.71 -5.40 14.07
C GLN A 115 18.48 -6.45 15.16
N LYS A 116 19.23 -6.39 16.28
CA LYS A 116 19.03 -7.31 17.41
C LYS A 116 17.64 -7.19 18.03
N GLU A 117 17.10 -5.98 18.15
CA GLU A 117 15.76 -5.78 18.72
C GLU A 117 14.69 -6.30 17.77
N ALA A 118 14.82 -6.02 16.47
CA ALA A 118 13.92 -6.54 15.45
C ALA A 118 13.94 -8.08 15.40
N PHE A 119 15.12 -8.71 15.51
CA PHE A 119 15.24 -10.17 15.60
C PHE A 119 14.57 -10.77 16.84
N LYS A 120 14.62 -10.10 18.00
CA LYS A 120 13.92 -10.58 19.21
C LYS A 120 12.41 -10.62 19.01
N LYS A 121 11.84 -9.71 18.21
CA LYS A 121 10.41 -9.66 17.91
C LYS A 121 9.95 -10.88 17.10
N LEU A 122 10.78 -11.42 16.21
CA LEU A 122 10.48 -12.66 15.47
C LEU A 122 10.28 -13.88 16.38
N GLY A 123 10.89 -13.91 17.57
CA GLY A 123 10.75 -15.00 18.54
C GLY A 123 9.52 -14.89 19.45
N GLN A 124 8.72 -13.84 19.32
CA GLN A 124 7.56 -13.61 20.17
C GLN A 124 6.38 -14.49 19.78
N LYS A 125 5.45 -14.71 20.71
CA LYS A 125 4.21 -15.46 20.43
C LYS A 125 3.09 -14.59 19.86
N LYS A 126 3.13 -13.27 20.14
CA LYS A 126 2.06 -12.35 19.74
C LYS A 126 2.23 -12.01 18.25
N PRO A 127 1.22 -12.27 17.39
CA PRO A 127 1.35 -12.08 15.95
C PRO A 127 1.74 -10.65 15.53
N HIS A 128 1.20 -9.63 16.20
CA HIS A 128 1.54 -8.24 15.87
C HIS A 128 3.03 -7.94 16.12
N LEU A 129 3.64 -8.51 17.17
CA LEU A 129 5.08 -8.33 17.43
C LEU A 129 5.93 -9.05 16.37
N ILE A 130 5.54 -10.26 15.98
CA ILE A 130 6.23 -10.98 14.89
C ILE A 130 6.16 -10.15 13.59
N ALA A 131 4.95 -9.70 13.22
CA ALA A 131 4.72 -8.91 12.02
C ALA A 131 5.51 -7.59 12.03
N GLU A 132 5.53 -6.90 13.16
CA GLU A 132 6.34 -5.70 13.37
C GLU A 132 7.84 -6.00 13.19
N GLY A 133 8.35 -7.08 13.77
CA GLY A 133 9.75 -7.49 13.58
C GLY A 133 10.09 -7.79 12.12
N ILE A 134 9.20 -8.46 11.38
CA ILE A 134 9.36 -8.70 9.94
C ILE A 134 9.39 -7.35 9.19
N GLN A 135 8.47 -6.44 9.51
CA GLN A 135 8.37 -5.14 8.87
C GLN A 135 9.63 -4.30 9.09
N GLU A 136 10.15 -4.25 10.31
CA GLU A 136 11.36 -3.50 10.67
C GLU A 136 12.59 -4.04 9.94
N LEU A 137 12.80 -5.37 9.96
CA LEU A 137 13.90 -6.02 9.26
C LEU A 137 13.81 -5.80 7.74
N THR A 138 12.60 -5.78 7.19
CA THR A 138 12.34 -5.56 5.77
C THR A 138 12.58 -4.11 5.36
N ALA A 139 12.09 -3.14 6.12
CA ALA A 139 12.30 -1.71 5.87
C ALA A 139 13.79 -1.37 5.90
N MET A 140 14.53 -1.92 6.86
CA MET A 140 15.97 -1.72 7.03
C MET A 140 16.82 -2.63 6.13
N LYS A 141 16.23 -3.38 5.19
CA LYS A 141 16.91 -4.24 4.21
C LYS A 141 17.91 -5.23 4.85
N VAL A 142 17.54 -5.85 5.96
CA VAL A 142 18.39 -6.83 6.67
C VAL A 142 18.33 -8.19 5.97
N GLU A 143 19.18 -8.42 4.98
CA GLU A 143 19.20 -9.66 4.18
C GLU A 143 19.40 -10.94 5.00
N SER A 144 20.21 -10.86 6.07
CA SER A 144 20.44 -11.99 6.99
C SER A 144 19.17 -12.45 7.72
N ALA A 145 18.08 -11.68 7.66
CA ALA A 145 16.80 -12.07 8.22
C ALA A 145 16.01 -13.04 7.33
N VAL A 146 16.29 -13.13 6.03
CA VAL A 146 15.52 -13.95 5.08
C VAL A 146 15.31 -15.39 5.55
N PRO A 147 16.35 -16.14 6.01
CA PRO A 147 16.16 -17.51 6.49
C PRO A 147 15.25 -17.62 7.71
N LYS A 148 15.19 -16.57 8.55
CA LYS A 148 14.31 -16.51 9.72
C LYS A 148 12.90 -16.06 9.38
N ILE A 149 12.73 -15.30 8.30
CA ILE A 149 11.40 -14.82 7.85
C ILE A 149 10.67 -15.90 7.05
N MET A 150 11.38 -16.70 6.24
CA MET A 150 10.79 -17.73 5.37
C MET A 150 9.80 -18.69 6.07
N PRO A 151 10.05 -19.20 7.29
CA PRO A 151 9.09 -20.05 8.00
C PRO A 151 7.72 -19.40 8.22
N PHE A 152 7.66 -18.06 8.30
CA PHE A 152 6.41 -17.32 8.52
C PHE A 152 5.49 -17.29 7.28
N LEU A 153 5.96 -17.74 6.12
CA LEU A 153 5.11 -17.99 4.94
C LEU A 153 4.08 -19.12 5.15
N LYS A 154 4.14 -19.83 6.28
CA LYS A 154 3.14 -20.83 6.68
C LYS A 154 2.45 -20.47 8.00
N HIS A 155 2.64 -19.24 8.48
CA HIS A 155 2.12 -18.83 9.77
C HIS A 155 0.58 -18.63 9.70
N PRO A 156 -0.19 -19.11 10.70
CA PRO A 156 -1.66 -19.06 10.66
C PRO A 156 -2.24 -17.64 10.77
N SER A 157 -1.49 -16.69 11.34
CA SER A 157 -1.92 -15.29 11.40
C SER A 157 -1.77 -14.63 10.03
N PRO A 158 -2.86 -14.07 9.45
CA PRO A 158 -2.80 -13.38 8.16
C PRO A 158 -1.84 -12.19 8.16
N GLN A 159 -1.74 -11.46 9.28
CA GLN A 159 -0.84 -10.31 9.40
C GLN A 159 0.63 -10.74 9.25
N VAL A 160 1.03 -11.79 9.97
CA VAL A 160 2.39 -12.34 9.91
C VAL A 160 2.70 -12.91 8.53
N TYR A 161 1.75 -13.66 7.96
CA TYR A 161 1.88 -14.24 6.63
C TYR A 161 2.08 -13.16 5.56
N GLN A 162 1.27 -12.09 5.58
CA GLN A 162 1.35 -11.00 4.61
C GLN A 162 2.67 -10.22 4.73
N GLU A 163 3.13 -9.94 5.96
CA GLU A 163 4.44 -9.30 6.15
C GLU A 163 5.59 -10.20 5.67
N ALA A 164 5.50 -11.51 5.88
CA ALA A 164 6.48 -12.46 5.37
C ALA A 164 6.49 -12.51 3.82
N GLN A 165 5.32 -12.52 3.18
CA GLN A 165 5.21 -12.44 1.72
C GLN A 165 5.83 -11.14 1.19
N TYR A 166 5.46 -10.01 1.77
CA TYR A 166 6.02 -8.72 1.40
C TYR A 166 7.55 -8.68 1.55
N ALA A 167 8.07 -9.21 2.66
CA ALA A 167 9.50 -9.34 2.89
C ALA A 167 10.17 -10.16 1.78
N MET A 168 9.58 -11.30 1.39
CA MET A 168 10.14 -12.10 0.29
C MET A 168 10.20 -11.33 -1.03
N VAL A 169 9.18 -10.53 -1.35
CA VAL A 169 9.21 -9.68 -2.55
C VAL A 169 10.27 -8.60 -2.47
N VAL A 170 10.41 -7.96 -1.30
CA VAL A 170 11.44 -6.95 -1.06
C VAL A 170 12.85 -7.52 -1.23
N PHE A 171 13.12 -8.72 -0.70
CA PHE A 171 14.45 -9.31 -0.70
C PHE A 171 14.79 -10.11 -1.97
N LYS A 172 13.79 -10.74 -2.60
CA LYS A 172 13.98 -11.66 -3.74
C LYS A 172 13.39 -11.15 -5.05
N GLY A 173 12.81 -9.95 -5.06
CA GLY A 173 12.15 -9.38 -6.24
C GLY A 173 11.05 -10.31 -6.76
N PHE A 174 11.09 -10.59 -8.06
CA PHE A 174 10.11 -11.46 -8.73
C PHE A 174 10.06 -12.88 -8.16
N GLN A 175 11.18 -13.46 -7.72
CA GLN A 175 11.16 -14.79 -7.09
C GLN A 175 10.36 -14.77 -5.78
N GLY A 176 10.28 -13.61 -5.11
CA GLY A 176 9.43 -13.42 -3.95
C GLY A 176 7.93 -13.53 -4.25
N LEU A 177 7.51 -13.43 -5.52
CA LEU A 177 6.13 -13.56 -5.97
C LEU A 177 5.71 -15.02 -6.25
N HIS A 178 6.57 -16.01 -6.07
CA HIS A 178 6.22 -17.42 -6.31
C HIS A 178 4.99 -17.91 -5.52
N PHE A 179 4.66 -17.25 -4.40
CA PHE A 179 3.43 -17.57 -3.66
C PHE A 179 2.16 -17.39 -4.50
N LEU A 180 2.20 -16.58 -5.57
CA LEU A 180 1.08 -16.36 -6.49
C LEU A 180 0.67 -17.62 -7.26
N ASN A 181 1.59 -18.57 -7.45
CA ASN A 181 1.34 -19.80 -8.21
C ASN A 181 0.14 -20.58 -7.64
N ASP A 182 0.02 -20.61 -6.32
CA ASP A 182 -1.00 -21.39 -5.60
C ASP A 182 -1.86 -20.50 -4.69
N PHE A 183 -1.92 -19.19 -4.96
CA PHE A 183 -2.58 -18.24 -4.06
C PHE A 183 -4.10 -18.29 -4.16
N THR A 184 -4.75 -18.75 -3.10
CA THR A 184 -6.20 -18.96 -3.05
C THR A 184 -7.01 -17.77 -2.53
N TYR A 185 -6.36 -16.74 -1.98
CA TYR A 185 -7.04 -15.59 -1.38
C TYR A 185 -7.06 -14.38 -2.33
N ILE A 186 -7.95 -13.43 -2.07
CA ILE A 186 -7.99 -12.18 -2.84
C ILE A 186 -6.83 -11.28 -2.40
N ILE A 187 -6.03 -10.79 -3.35
CA ILE A 187 -5.02 -9.76 -3.11
C ILE A 187 -5.70 -8.39 -3.23
N SER A 188 -5.76 -7.62 -2.14
CA SER A 188 -6.39 -6.30 -2.15
C SER A 188 -5.59 -5.30 -3.00
N ASP A 189 -6.24 -4.25 -3.52
CA ASP A 189 -5.55 -3.22 -4.31
C ASP A 189 -4.39 -2.57 -3.55
N TRP A 190 -4.53 -2.35 -2.24
CA TRP A 190 -3.45 -1.83 -1.41
C TRP A 190 -2.27 -2.81 -1.33
N GLN A 191 -2.54 -4.11 -1.17
CA GLN A 191 -1.49 -5.13 -1.17
C GLN A 191 -0.80 -5.20 -2.53
N GLN A 192 -1.56 -5.19 -3.62
CA GLN A 192 -1.02 -5.15 -4.98
C GLN A 192 -0.13 -3.92 -5.18
N LEU A 193 -0.59 -2.73 -4.81
CA LEU A 193 0.20 -1.50 -4.90
C LEU A 193 1.49 -1.58 -4.09
N ARG A 194 1.41 -2.07 -2.85
CA ARG A 194 2.56 -2.23 -1.95
C ARG A 194 3.59 -3.20 -2.54
N LEU A 195 3.16 -4.35 -3.05
CA LEU A 195 4.03 -5.34 -3.69
C LEU A 195 4.64 -4.76 -4.97
N LEU A 196 3.82 -4.17 -5.83
CA LEU A 196 4.25 -3.57 -7.10
C LEU A 196 5.34 -2.53 -6.88
N ARG A 197 5.23 -1.67 -5.87
CA ARG A 197 6.23 -0.63 -5.53
C ARG A 197 7.52 -1.21 -4.95
N SER A 198 7.48 -2.38 -4.35
CA SER A 198 8.65 -2.98 -3.68
C SER A 198 9.62 -3.70 -4.61
N ILE A 199 9.18 -4.06 -5.82
CA ILE A 199 10.00 -4.77 -6.80
C ILE A 199 10.85 -3.75 -7.56
N ASN A 200 12.18 -3.83 -7.34
CA ASN A 200 13.18 -2.94 -7.91
C ASN A 200 14.09 -3.61 -8.97
N LEU A 201 13.91 -4.92 -9.22
CA LEU A 201 14.76 -5.72 -10.10
C LEU A 201 14.05 -6.06 -11.41
N ASP A 202 14.85 -6.18 -12.48
CA ASP A 202 14.37 -6.51 -13.82
C ASP A 202 13.82 -7.96 -13.91
N PRO A 203 12.82 -8.23 -14.76
CA PRO A 203 12.08 -9.51 -14.81
C PRO A 203 12.83 -10.69 -15.42
N ASP A 204 14.07 -10.53 -15.89
CA ASP A 204 14.75 -11.46 -16.79
C ASP A 204 14.81 -12.91 -16.29
N GLN A 205 14.68 -13.14 -14.98
CA GLN A 205 14.70 -14.48 -14.38
C GLN A 205 13.31 -15.10 -14.14
N CYS A 206 12.20 -14.43 -14.45
CA CYS A 206 10.86 -14.86 -14.03
C CYS A 206 9.79 -14.90 -15.12
N GLN A 207 10.16 -14.71 -16.40
CA GLN A 207 9.23 -14.76 -17.52
C GLN A 207 8.38 -16.05 -17.56
N GLN A 208 8.98 -17.22 -17.29
CA GLN A 208 8.25 -18.49 -17.33
C GLN A 208 7.10 -18.57 -16.29
N VAL A 209 7.23 -17.87 -15.16
CA VAL A 209 6.27 -17.94 -14.05
C VAL A 209 5.08 -17.00 -14.26
N VAL A 210 5.29 -15.88 -14.96
CA VAL A 210 4.21 -14.92 -15.28
C VAL A 210 3.09 -15.57 -16.07
N ASN A 211 3.43 -16.53 -16.95
CA ASN A 211 2.44 -17.33 -17.67
C ASN A 211 1.46 -18.04 -16.72
N VAL A 212 1.96 -18.62 -15.63
CA VAL A 212 1.13 -19.32 -14.63
C VAL A 212 0.16 -18.34 -13.95
N TRP A 213 0.60 -17.10 -13.71
CA TRP A 213 -0.23 -16.09 -13.05
C TRP A 213 -1.34 -15.56 -13.94
N LEU A 214 -1.08 -15.40 -15.24
CA LEU A 214 -2.09 -15.01 -16.23
C LEU A 214 -3.15 -16.09 -16.46
N ASP A 215 -2.81 -17.37 -16.24
CA ASP A 215 -3.75 -18.50 -16.32
C ASP A 215 -4.44 -18.84 -14.99
N SER A 216 -4.18 -18.04 -13.95
CA SER A 216 -4.70 -18.32 -12.61
C SER A 216 -6.24 -18.29 -12.58
N GLN A 217 -6.85 -19.16 -11.79
CA GLN A 217 -8.29 -19.07 -11.48
C GLN A 217 -8.62 -17.92 -10.54
N ASN A 218 -7.60 -17.29 -9.94
CA ASN A 218 -7.77 -16.17 -9.04
C ASN A 218 -7.68 -14.85 -9.83
N THR A 219 -8.83 -14.22 -10.05
CA THR A 219 -8.96 -12.93 -10.73
C THR A 219 -8.00 -11.86 -10.19
N SER A 220 -7.76 -11.81 -8.87
CA SER A 220 -6.84 -10.83 -8.28
C SER A 220 -5.38 -11.10 -8.61
N VAL A 221 -5.01 -12.37 -8.83
CA VAL A 221 -3.67 -12.76 -9.31
C VAL A 221 -3.50 -12.36 -10.77
N ILE A 222 -4.52 -12.60 -11.62
CA ILE A 222 -4.49 -12.19 -13.03
C ILE A 222 -4.34 -10.66 -13.14
N ILE A 223 -5.17 -9.90 -12.41
CA ILE A 223 -5.09 -8.42 -12.37
C ILE A 223 -3.70 -7.97 -11.91
N PHE A 224 -3.16 -8.59 -10.86
CA PHE A 224 -1.82 -8.25 -10.38
C PHE A 224 -0.73 -8.57 -11.42
N ALA A 225 -0.85 -9.70 -12.12
CA ALA A 225 0.04 -10.06 -13.22
C ALA A 225 0.00 -9.02 -14.34
N LEU A 226 -1.18 -8.62 -14.81
CA LEU A 226 -1.36 -7.57 -15.82
C LEU A 226 -0.72 -6.23 -15.38
N ARG A 227 -0.82 -5.88 -14.08
CA ARG A 227 -0.15 -4.70 -13.51
C ARG A 227 1.37 -4.83 -13.53
N LEU A 228 1.92 -6.03 -13.34
CA LEU A 228 3.35 -6.31 -13.50
C LEU A 228 3.78 -6.17 -14.96
N LEU A 229 3.03 -6.74 -15.91
CA LEU A 229 3.30 -6.61 -17.35
C LEU A 229 3.44 -5.13 -17.74
N ARG A 230 2.50 -4.29 -17.29
CA ARG A 230 2.53 -2.85 -17.51
C ARG A 230 3.74 -2.17 -16.86
N LYS A 231 4.00 -2.40 -15.57
CA LYS A 231 5.09 -1.72 -14.86
C LYS A 231 6.46 -2.03 -15.47
N PHE A 232 6.66 -3.29 -15.86
CA PHE A 232 7.95 -3.79 -16.32
C PHE A 232 8.02 -3.97 -17.84
N GLN A 233 7.05 -3.45 -18.60
CA GLN A 233 7.06 -3.43 -20.06
C GLN A 233 7.31 -4.82 -20.70
N MET A 234 6.63 -5.84 -20.19
CA MET A 234 6.86 -7.24 -20.60
C MET A 234 6.15 -7.59 -21.91
N LEU A 235 6.64 -7.08 -23.04
CA LEU A 235 6.07 -7.28 -24.38
C LEU A 235 5.91 -8.75 -24.79
N ALA A 236 6.75 -9.65 -24.26
CA ALA A 236 6.69 -11.08 -24.55
C ALA A 236 5.35 -11.75 -24.16
N PHE A 237 4.54 -11.11 -23.31
CA PHE A 237 3.22 -11.60 -22.91
C PHE A 237 2.06 -10.88 -23.61
N TYR A 238 2.32 -10.08 -24.65
CA TYR A 238 1.27 -9.32 -25.34
C TYR A 238 0.12 -10.21 -25.81
N ASP A 239 0.40 -11.25 -26.62
CA ASP A 239 -0.62 -12.15 -27.17
C ASP A 239 -1.40 -12.88 -26.05
N LYS A 240 -0.70 -13.24 -24.97
CA LYS A 240 -1.33 -13.90 -23.83
C LYS A 240 -2.25 -12.94 -23.06
N ALA A 241 -1.82 -11.71 -22.85
CA ALA A 241 -2.66 -10.67 -22.26
C ALA A 241 -3.86 -10.39 -23.17
N GLN A 242 -3.67 -10.33 -24.50
CA GLN A 242 -4.73 -10.11 -25.48
C GLN A 242 -5.87 -11.11 -25.34
N ALA A 243 -5.56 -12.40 -25.13
CA ALA A 243 -6.58 -13.43 -24.92
C ALA A 243 -7.49 -13.15 -23.69
N LEU A 244 -7.02 -12.39 -22.70
CA LEU A 244 -7.78 -12.02 -21.50
C LEU A 244 -8.84 -10.93 -21.76
N LEU A 245 -8.87 -10.32 -22.95
CA LEU A 245 -9.98 -9.44 -23.37
C LEU A 245 -11.33 -10.18 -23.42
N MET A 246 -11.31 -11.52 -23.45
CA MET A 246 -12.51 -12.36 -23.43
C MET A 246 -12.75 -13.05 -22.07
N HIS A 247 -11.95 -12.73 -21.04
CA HIS A 247 -12.08 -13.33 -19.71
C HIS A 247 -13.46 -13.06 -19.07
N PRO A 248 -14.10 -13.99 -18.33
CA PRO A 248 -15.45 -13.77 -17.77
C PRO A 248 -15.56 -12.59 -16.81
N ALA A 249 -14.49 -12.25 -16.08
CA ALA A 249 -14.47 -11.11 -15.16
C ALA A 249 -14.18 -9.79 -15.88
N ILE A 250 -15.08 -8.81 -15.74
CA ILE A 250 -14.98 -7.47 -16.33
C ILE A 250 -13.69 -6.76 -15.87
N ASP A 251 -13.34 -6.84 -14.59
CA ASP A 251 -12.15 -6.18 -14.03
C ASP A 251 -10.84 -6.67 -14.69
N VAL A 252 -10.78 -7.96 -15.06
CA VAL A 252 -9.63 -8.51 -15.79
C VAL A 252 -9.57 -7.92 -17.18
N ARG A 253 -10.69 -7.78 -17.88
CA ARG A 253 -10.73 -7.17 -19.21
C ARG A 253 -10.29 -5.70 -19.16
N ILE A 254 -10.77 -4.95 -18.17
CA ILE A 254 -10.37 -3.55 -17.94
C ILE A 254 -8.85 -3.46 -17.70
N GLU A 255 -8.30 -4.27 -16.81
CA GLU A 255 -6.85 -4.25 -16.56
C GLU A 255 -6.06 -4.76 -17.79
N THR A 256 -6.64 -5.65 -18.58
CA THR A 256 -6.05 -6.13 -19.84
C THR A 256 -5.92 -5.00 -20.85
N VAL A 257 -6.98 -4.21 -21.06
CA VAL A 257 -6.95 -3.02 -21.93
C VAL A 257 -5.84 -2.07 -21.47
N LYS A 258 -5.73 -1.81 -20.17
CA LYS A 258 -4.66 -0.95 -19.61
C LYS A 258 -3.26 -1.53 -19.80
N ALA A 259 -3.12 -2.85 -19.72
CA ALA A 259 -1.83 -3.51 -19.94
C ALA A 259 -1.43 -3.45 -21.42
N LEU A 260 -2.33 -3.80 -22.34
CA LEU A 260 -2.06 -3.74 -23.79
C LEU A 260 -1.81 -2.32 -24.26
N GLN A 261 -2.52 -1.33 -23.72
CA GLN A 261 -2.25 0.08 -23.99
C GLN A 261 -0.85 0.52 -23.59
N ALA A 262 -0.35 0.03 -22.45
CA ALA A 262 0.97 0.40 -21.97
C ALA A 262 2.11 -0.35 -22.66
N LEU A 263 1.81 -1.54 -23.19
CA LEU A 263 2.72 -2.35 -23.99
C LEU A 263 2.77 -1.88 -25.45
N GLU A 264 1.63 -1.44 -25.99
CA GLU A 264 1.37 -0.90 -27.34
C GLU A 264 2.22 -1.48 -28.49
N THR A 265 1.56 -2.21 -29.38
CA THR A 265 2.13 -2.67 -30.66
C THR A 265 1.46 -1.95 -31.82
N SER A 266 1.97 -2.15 -33.03
CA SER A 266 1.36 -1.59 -34.25
C SER A 266 -0.08 -2.07 -34.51
N SER A 267 -0.50 -3.19 -33.89
CA SER A 267 -1.84 -3.78 -34.07
C SER A 267 -2.82 -3.44 -32.96
N THR A 268 -2.38 -2.93 -31.80
CA THR A 268 -3.23 -2.71 -30.61
C THR A 268 -4.48 -1.90 -30.89
N ILE A 269 -4.37 -0.80 -31.65
CA ILE A 269 -5.53 0.04 -31.99
C ILE A 269 -6.53 -0.69 -32.90
N ALA A 270 -6.03 -1.48 -33.85
CA ALA A 270 -6.90 -2.25 -34.75
C ALA A 270 -7.64 -3.34 -33.97
N GLU A 271 -6.95 -4.05 -33.10
CA GLU A 271 -7.51 -5.08 -32.22
C GLU A 271 -8.58 -4.50 -31.30
N PHE A 272 -8.32 -3.35 -30.67
CA PHE A 272 -9.30 -2.65 -29.84
C PHE A 272 -10.57 -2.26 -30.59
N LYS A 273 -10.45 -1.79 -31.84
CA LYS A 273 -11.61 -1.47 -32.68
C LYS A 273 -12.39 -2.73 -33.06
N GLU A 274 -11.70 -3.83 -33.36
CA GLU A 274 -12.30 -5.11 -33.76
C GLU A 274 -13.18 -5.69 -32.65
N ILE A 275 -12.67 -5.73 -31.41
CA ILE A 275 -13.41 -6.34 -30.29
C ILE A 275 -14.44 -5.40 -29.64
N TYR A 276 -14.44 -4.10 -29.98
CA TYR A 276 -15.13 -3.07 -29.21
C TYR A 276 -16.62 -3.38 -28.95
N GLU A 277 -17.36 -3.76 -29.99
CA GLU A 277 -18.81 -3.99 -29.90
C GLU A 277 -19.16 -5.25 -29.08
N GLU A 278 -18.22 -6.18 -28.92
CA GLU A 278 -18.39 -7.40 -28.15
C GLU A 278 -18.13 -7.21 -26.64
N GLN A 279 -17.62 -6.04 -26.26
CA GLN A 279 -17.20 -5.77 -24.89
C GLN A 279 -18.31 -5.14 -24.02
N PRO A 280 -18.34 -5.44 -22.71
CA PRO A 280 -19.17 -4.72 -21.75
C PRO A 280 -18.90 -3.21 -21.76
N LEU A 281 -19.88 -2.41 -21.35
CA LEU A 281 -19.82 -0.95 -21.37
C LEU A 281 -18.58 -0.40 -20.65
N GLU A 282 -18.24 -0.95 -19.50
CA GLU A 282 -17.09 -0.52 -18.71
C GLU A 282 -15.77 -0.73 -19.46
N VAL A 283 -15.67 -1.83 -20.20
CA VAL A 283 -14.50 -2.18 -21.02
C VAL A 283 -14.46 -1.32 -22.29
N GLN A 284 -15.61 -1.07 -22.94
CA GLN A 284 -15.70 -0.15 -24.07
C GLN A 284 -15.19 1.25 -23.72
N ILE A 285 -15.60 1.79 -22.57
CA ILE A 285 -15.13 3.09 -22.08
C ILE A 285 -13.62 3.05 -21.84
N GLU A 286 -13.10 1.97 -21.25
CA GLU A 286 -11.66 1.82 -21.04
C GLU A 286 -10.89 1.73 -22.37
N ILE A 287 -11.43 1.05 -23.38
CA ILE A 287 -10.83 0.99 -24.73
C ILE A 287 -10.72 2.38 -25.34
N LEU A 288 -11.78 3.21 -25.27
CA LEU A 288 -11.71 4.59 -25.78
C LEU A 288 -10.67 5.42 -25.04
N LYS A 289 -10.57 5.27 -23.71
CA LYS A 289 -9.54 5.94 -22.90
C LYS A 289 -8.14 5.48 -23.29
N ALA A 290 -7.96 4.18 -23.54
CA ALA A 290 -6.69 3.61 -23.95
C ALA A 290 -6.26 4.09 -25.34
N MET A 291 -7.16 4.02 -26.32
CA MET A 291 -6.93 4.51 -27.68
C MET A 291 -6.61 6.01 -27.70
N LYS A 292 -7.21 6.81 -26.80
CA LYS A 292 -6.93 8.26 -26.69
C LYS A 292 -5.45 8.55 -26.40
N LEU A 293 -4.78 7.68 -25.63
CA LEU A 293 -3.38 7.86 -25.25
C LEU A 293 -2.40 7.62 -26.41
N SER A 294 -2.81 6.91 -27.47
CA SER A 294 -1.99 6.74 -28.68
C SER A 294 -1.82 8.02 -29.50
N HIS A 295 -2.72 9.01 -29.30
CA HIS A 295 -2.81 10.22 -30.11
C HIS A 295 -2.87 9.98 -31.63
N ASP A 296 -3.34 8.80 -32.07
CA ASP A 296 -3.42 8.43 -33.48
C ASP A 296 -4.59 9.14 -34.19
N PRO A 297 -4.35 10.03 -35.17
CA PRO A 297 -5.42 10.72 -35.91
C PRO A 297 -6.35 9.76 -36.65
N ARG A 298 -5.90 8.54 -36.98
CA ARG A 298 -6.72 7.49 -37.64
C ARG A 298 -7.84 6.96 -36.73
N CYS A 299 -7.86 7.34 -35.46
CA CYS A 299 -8.95 7.04 -34.53
C CYS A 299 -10.09 8.06 -34.59
N ALA A 300 -9.90 9.22 -35.23
CA ALA A 300 -10.89 10.30 -35.23
C ALA A 300 -12.27 9.85 -35.74
N ASP A 301 -12.32 9.15 -36.88
CA ASP A 301 -13.59 8.72 -37.47
C ASP A 301 -14.32 7.71 -36.57
N PHE A 302 -13.57 6.84 -35.89
CA PHE A 302 -14.13 5.92 -34.91
C PHE A 302 -14.75 6.68 -33.72
N TYR A 303 -14.06 7.70 -33.19
CA TYR A 303 -14.63 8.53 -32.12
C TYR A 303 -15.86 9.33 -32.57
N LYS A 304 -15.86 9.88 -33.79
CA LYS A 304 -17.03 10.56 -34.36
C LYS A 304 -18.22 9.62 -34.49
N GLU A 305 -17.97 8.40 -34.95
CA GLU A 305 -18.99 7.35 -35.01
C GLU A 305 -19.56 7.07 -33.61
N LYS A 306 -18.71 6.85 -32.59
CA LYS A 306 -19.19 6.55 -31.23
C LYS A 306 -19.86 7.74 -30.55
N LEU A 307 -19.42 8.97 -30.81
CA LEU A 307 -20.04 10.18 -30.26
C LEU A 307 -21.49 10.35 -30.75
N ASN A 308 -21.74 10.08 -32.03
CA ASN A 308 -23.04 10.30 -32.67
C ASN A 308 -23.95 9.06 -32.66
N GLY A 309 -23.38 7.86 -32.70
CA GLY A 309 -24.11 6.60 -32.91
C GLY A 309 -24.66 5.95 -31.63
N THR A 310 -24.15 6.31 -30.45
CA THR A 310 -24.62 5.74 -29.17
C THR A 310 -25.51 6.71 -28.41
N ASN A 311 -26.27 6.21 -27.44
CA ASN A 311 -26.97 7.03 -26.42
C ASN A 311 -26.34 6.90 -25.03
N LEU A 312 -25.23 6.17 -24.90
CA LEU A 312 -24.55 5.93 -23.63
C LEU A 312 -23.69 7.15 -23.25
N PRO A 313 -23.98 7.85 -22.13
CA PRO A 313 -23.27 9.08 -21.77
C PRO A 313 -21.77 8.89 -21.58
N GLY A 314 -21.36 7.79 -20.93
CA GLY A 314 -19.94 7.49 -20.68
C GLY A 314 -19.12 7.31 -21.96
N VAL A 315 -19.72 6.68 -22.99
CA VAL A 315 -19.09 6.51 -24.31
C VAL A 315 -18.97 7.86 -25.03
N LYS A 316 -20.03 8.69 -24.99
CA LYS A 316 -19.99 10.05 -25.57
C LYS A 316 -18.94 10.94 -24.92
N ILE A 317 -18.84 10.92 -23.59
CA ILE A 317 -17.82 11.69 -22.85
C ILE A 317 -16.41 11.24 -23.28
N ALA A 318 -16.14 9.93 -23.26
CA ALA A 318 -14.83 9.41 -23.64
C ALA A 318 -14.47 9.73 -25.11
N ALA A 319 -15.44 9.63 -26.03
CA ALA A 319 -15.24 9.98 -27.44
C ALA A 319 -15.01 11.49 -27.65
N ALA A 320 -15.77 12.36 -26.96
CA ALA A 320 -15.58 13.81 -27.03
C ALA A 320 -14.21 14.24 -26.48
N GLU A 321 -13.79 13.70 -25.34
CA GLU A 321 -12.46 13.93 -24.78
C GLU A 321 -11.34 13.48 -25.72
N ALA A 322 -11.53 12.35 -26.41
CA ALA A 322 -10.55 11.82 -27.35
C ALA A 322 -10.44 12.68 -28.61
N LEU A 323 -11.56 13.12 -29.18
CA LEU A 323 -11.58 14.08 -30.29
C LEU A 323 -10.92 15.40 -29.92
N LEU A 324 -11.16 15.89 -28.70
CA LEU A 324 -10.50 17.08 -28.18
C LEU A 324 -8.99 16.89 -28.07
N ALA A 325 -8.54 15.74 -27.54
CA ALA A 325 -7.12 15.40 -27.45
C ALA A 325 -6.43 15.25 -28.82
N LEU A 326 -7.18 14.93 -29.88
CA LEU A 326 -6.71 14.88 -31.26
C LEU A 326 -6.83 16.22 -32.01
N GLY A 327 -7.32 17.28 -31.36
CA GLY A 327 -7.41 18.63 -31.93
C GLY A 327 -8.69 18.93 -32.71
N TYR A 328 -9.72 18.08 -32.68
CA TYR A 328 -10.98 18.27 -33.42
C TYR A 328 -11.96 19.23 -32.71
N HIS A 329 -11.48 20.41 -32.31
CA HIS A 329 -12.27 21.43 -31.61
C HIS A 329 -13.41 21.97 -32.48
N ASP A 330 -13.09 22.34 -33.73
CA ASP A 330 -14.07 22.94 -34.66
C ASP A 330 -15.24 21.99 -34.90
N TYR A 331 -14.96 20.70 -35.08
CA TYR A 331 -15.99 19.66 -35.22
C TYR A 331 -16.93 19.59 -34.00
N LEU A 332 -16.39 19.72 -32.78
CA LEU A 332 -17.21 19.71 -31.56
C LEU A 332 -18.03 20.99 -31.42
N LEU A 333 -17.50 22.15 -31.85
CA LEU A 333 -18.22 23.42 -31.88
C LEU A 333 -19.37 23.40 -32.89
N GLU A 334 -19.15 22.85 -34.08
CA GLU A 334 -20.21 22.66 -35.09
C GLU A 334 -21.39 21.86 -34.54
N ILE A 335 -21.14 20.84 -33.70
CA ILE A 335 -22.21 20.06 -33.05
C ILE A 335 -22.96 20.92 -32.02
N ILE A 336 -22.28 21.81 -31.30
CA ILE A 336 -22.90 22.71 -30.32
C ILE A 336 -23.77 23.76 -31.01
N GLU A 337 -23.32 24.30 -32.14
CA GLU A 337 -24.02 25.35 -32.89
C GLU A 337 -25.19 24.82 -33.72
N ASN A 338 -25.25 23.51 -33.95
CA ASN A 338 -26.34 22.89 -34.70
C ASN A 338 -27.60 22.73 -33.83
N ASP A 339 -28.65 23.48 -34.16
CA ASP A 339 -29.96 23.44 -33.49
C ASP A 339 -30.65 22.05 -33.52
N ALA A 340 -30.26 21.16 -34.43
CA ALA A 340 -30.78 19.80 -34.50
C ALA A 340 -30.08 18.82 -33.53
N SER A 341 -29.00 19.23 -32.86
CA SER A 341 -28.26 18.39 -31.94
C SER A 341 -29.03 18.12 -30.65
N CYS A 342 -28.93 16.88 -30.16
CA CYS A 342 -29.55 16.49 -28.89
C CYS A 342 -29.00 17.35 -27.72
N PRO A 343 -29.85 17.94 -26.86
CA PRO A 343 -29.41 18.78 -25.74
C PRO A 343 -28.41 18.09 -24.80
N GLN A 344 -28.58 16.78 -24.58
CA GLN A 344 -27.68 15.98 -23.76
C GLN A 344 -26.27 15.86 -24.38
N LEU A 345 -26.17 15.72 -25.70
CA LEU A 345 -24.90 15.68 -26.42
C LEU A 345 -24.18 17.03 -26.31
N VAL A 346 -24.92 18.13 -26.48
CA VAL A 346 -24.38 19.49 -26.33
C VAL A 346 -23.85 19.71 -24.91
N GLN A 347 -24.56 19.27 -23.87
CA GLN A 347 -24.11 19.37 -22.49
C GLN A 347 -22.82 18.57 -22.23
N ILE A 348 -22.73 17.35 -22.78
CA ILE A 348 -21.54 16.49 -22.68
C ILE A 348 -20.32 17.17 -23.32
N ILE A 349 -20.48 17.70 -24.54
CA ILE A 349 -19.38 18.38 -25.25
C ILE A 349 -18.94 19.64 -24.49
N LYS A 350 -19.89 20.44 -23.98
CA LYS A 350 -19.57 21.61 -23.15
C LYS A 350 -18.78 21.25 -21.91
N HIS A 351 -19.16 20.19 -21.21
CA HIS A 351 -18.40 19.70 -20.04
C HIS A 351 -16.98 19.29 -20.41
N ALA A 352 -16.82 18.49 -21.47
CA ALA A 352 -15.50 18.06 -21.94
C ALA A 352 -14.60 19.23 -22.36
N LEU A 353 -15.16 20.31 -22.89
CA LEU A 353 -14.44 21.55 -23.23
C LEU A 353 -14.06 22.36 -21.97
N GLN A 354 -14.91 22.39 -20.94
CA GLN A 354 -14.68 23.15 -19.71
C GLN A 354 -13.59 22.55 -18.81
N GLU A 355 -13.45 21.22 -18.76
CA GLU A 355 -12.40 20.57 -17.94
C GLU A 355 -10.95 20.86 -18.41
N LYS A 356 -10.77 21.53 -19.56
CA LYS A 356 -9.44 21.84 -20.13
C LYS A 356 -9.12 23.34 -20.28
N ILE A 357 -10.00 24.23 -19.82
CA ILE A 357 -9.75 25.69 -19.68
C ILE A 357 -9.48 25.97 -18.21
#